data_AF-C3YLD2-F1
#
_entry.id   AF-C3YLD2-F1
#
_cell.length_a   1.000
_cell.length_b   1.000
_cell.length_c   1.000
_cell.angle_alpha   90.00
_cell.angle_beta   90.00
_cell.angle_gamma   90.00
#
_symmetry.space_group_name_H-M   'P 1'
#
loop_
_entity.id
_entity.type
_entity.pdbx_description
1 polymer ?
#
loop_
_entity_poly.entity_id
_entity_poly.type
_entity_poly.pdbx_seq_one_letter_code
_entity_poly.pdbx_strand_id
1 'polypeptide(L)'
;MAHWKEAFVVLVLVLECRDISACPARCECTEDHVVNCGYQRLTSLPQNIPEDAVNLYLHHNNLQYVPRGAFRNLRRLEGLALTYNRVSQIEPGAFEGLTNLQSLYLGYNLLTNISADVFRGLSNLDFLVLNGNNPLTCNCELLWLRKLVDTAYFSLSSVESTYCTETDEMSEDLFVNMPLTNFTCKPPKILSHTVRLDIMEGDRAALRCEATGDPDPVVMWRTPHGDYITPQSSLKGIKLKESTLIIRRARLPDSGYYTCIAGNSGQNVTVWSYLNVTSWGN
;
A
#
# COMPACT_ATOMS: atom_id res chain seq x y z
N MET A 1 -21.29 -41.18 -71.17
CA MET A 1 -21.26 -41.78 -69.82
C MET A 1 -19.83 -41.61 -69.31
N ALA A 2 -19.43 -40.44 -68.83
CA ALA A 2 -19.64 -39.94 -67.48
C ALA A 2 -19.12 -40.91 -66.40
N HIS A 3 -17.86 -40.77 -66.02
CA HIS A 3 -17.37 -41.21 -64.71
C HIS A 3 -16.51 -40.07 -64.13
N TRP A 4 -17.11 -39.37 -63.17
CA TRP A 4 -16.44 -38.35 -62.37
C TRP A 4 -15.55 -39.02 -61.32
N LYS A 5 -14.41 -38.39 -61.09
CA LYS A 5 -13.40 -38.70 -60.07
C LYS A 5 -13.98 -38.46 -58.68
N GLU A 6 -13.71 -39.37 -57.74
CA GLU A 6 -13.78 -39.08 -56.30
C GLU A 6 -12.40 -39.44 -55.73
N ALA A 7 -11.62 -38.41 -55.45
CA ALA A 7 -10.38 -38.51 -54.71
C ALA A 7 -10.74 -38.60 -53.23
N PHE A 8 -10.26 -39.65 -52.55
CA PHE A 8 -10.37 -39.80 -51.11
C PHE A 8 -9.71 -38.60 -50.43
N VAL A 9 -10.51 -37.67 -49.93
CA VAL A 9 -10.09 -36.69 -48.93
C VAL A 9 -9.83 -37.47 -47.66
N VAL A 10 -8.56 -37.69 -47.34
CA VAL A 10 -8.15 -38.08 -45.98
C VAL A 10 -8.51 -36.89 -45.09
N LEU A 11 -9.63 -37.03 -44.38
CA LEU A 11 -9.96 -36.17 -43.25
C LEU A 11 -8.91 -36.46 -42.17
N VAL A 12 -7.76 -35.78 -42.25
CA VAL A 12 -6.94 -35.60 -41.06
C VAL A 12 -7.83 -34.77 -40.16
N LEU A 13 -8.45 -35.42 -39.17
CA LEU A 13 -8.98 -34.75 -38.01
C LEU A 13 -7.85 -33.87 -37.51
N VAL A 14 -7.94 -32.57 -37.82
CA VAL A 14 -7.37 -31.57 -36.94
C VAL A 14 -8.04 -31.89 -35.63
N LEU A 15 -7.34 -32.59 -34.75
CA LEU A 15 -7.62 -32.50 -33.34
C LEU A 15 -7.57 -31.01 -33.07
N GLU A 16 -8.74 -30.37 -33.11
CA GLU A 16 -9.00 -29.13 -32.39
C GLU A 16 -8.49 -29.45 -30.99
N CYS A 17 -7.30 -28.94 -30.70
CA CYS A 17 -6.81 -28.91 -29.35
C CYS A 17 -7.82 -28.01 -28.64
N ARG A 18 -8.85 -28.62 -28.04
CA ARG A 18 -9.75 -27.94 -27.12
C ARG A 18 -8.84 -27.22 -26.13
N ASP A 19 -8.96 -25.89 -26.10
CA ASP A 19 -8.22 -24.98 -25.24
C ASP A 19 -8.00 -25.59 -23.85
N ILE A 20 -6.83 -26.18 -23.64
CA ILE A 20 -6.22 -26.17 -22.32
C ILE A 20 -5.94 -24.70 -22.10
N SER A 21 -6.65 -24.08 -21.16
CA SER A 21 -6.41 -22.70 -20.71
C SER A 21 -4.90 -22.46 -20.67
N ALA A 22 -4.40 -21.67 -21.63
CA ALA A 22 -2.97 -21.62 -21.90
C ALA A 22 -2.24 -21.19 -20.62
N CYS A 23 -1.44 -22.11 -20.06
CA CYS A 23 -0.74 -21.87 -18.81
C CYS A 23 0.17 -20.63 -18.96
N PRO A 24 0.25 -19.74 -17.95
CA PRO A 24 1.05 -18.54 -18.08
C PRO A 24 2.51 -18.85 -18.35
N ALA A 25 3.17 -17.98 -19.12
CA ALA A 25 4.59 -18.12 -19.38
C ALA A 25 5.39 -18.15 -18.06
N ARG A 26 6.30 -19.11 -17.94
CA ARG A 26 7.11 -19.40 -16.74
C ARG A 26 6.35 -20.04 -15.58
N CYS A 27 5.09 -20.41 -15.77
CA CYS A 27 4.33 -21.16 -14.77
C CYS A 27 4.15 -22.62 -15.20
N GLU A 28 3.85 -23.45 -14.21
CA GLU A 28 3.46 -24.85 -14.38
C GLU A 28 2.01 -25.00 -13.92
N CYS A 29 1.19 -25.61 -14.77
CA CYS A 29 -0.23 -25.83 -14.49
C CYS A 29 -0.51 -27.34 -14.44
N THR A 30 -1.26 -27.79 -13.44
CA THR A 30 -1.61 -29.21 -13.26
C THR A 30 -3.08 -29.46 -13.60
N GLU A 31 -3.44 -30.73 -13.79
CA GLU A 31 -4.83 -31.16 -14.02
C GLU A 31 -5.75 -30.85 -12.82
N ASP A 32 -5.19 -30.76 -11.61
CA ASP A 32 -5.90 -30.38 -10.38
C ASP A 32 -6.12 -28.86 -10.25
N HIS A 33 -6.00 -28.11 -11.35
CA HIS A 33 -6.17 -26.65 -11.41
C HIS A 33 -5.22 -25.87 -10.48
N VAL A 34 -4.02 -26.41 -10.24
CA VAL A 34 -2.94 -25.72 -9.53
C VAL A 34 -2.09 -24.97 -10.54
N VAL A 35 -1.83 -23.68 -10.27
CA VAL A 35 -0.96 -22.83 -11.07
C VAL A 35 0.25 -22.43 -10.23
N ASN A 36 1.40 -23.00 -10.54
CA ASN A 36 2.66 -22.72 -9.85
C ASN A 36 3.56 -21.79 -10.67
N CYS A 37 3.73 -20.57 -10.17
CA CYS A 37 4.59 -19.52 -10.72
C CYS A 37 5.71 -19.13 -9.73
N GLY A 38 6.05 -20.01 -8.78
CA GLY A 38 7.05 -19.75 -7.77
C GLY A 38 8.49 -19.74 -8.30
N TYR A 39 9.38 -18.98 -7.66
CA TYR A 39 10.82 -18.91 -7.99
C TYR A 39 11.16 -18.41 -9.41
N GLN A 40 10.24 -17.68 -10.06
CA GLN A 40 10.38 -17.25 -11.46
C GLN A 40 10.98 -15.84 -11.63
N ARG A 41 11.39 -15.20 -10.52
CA ARG A 41 11.91 -13.82 -10.47
C ARG A 41 10.94 -12.79 -11.06
N LEU A 42 9.64 -13.05 -10.98
CA LEU A 42 8.60 -12.18 -11.54
C LEU A 42 8.61 -10.81 -10.85
N THR A 43 8.54 -9.75 -11.63
CA THR A 43 8.39 -8.37 -11.14
C THR A 43 6.98 -7.83 -11.30
N SER A 44 6.12 -8.57 -12.02
CA SER A 44 4.70 -8.30 -12.24
C SER A 44 3.92 -9.61 -12.22
N LEU A 45 2.61 -9.52 -11.96
CA LEU A 45 1.71 -10.68 -12.02
C LEU A 45 1.72 -11.31 -13.43
N PRO A 46 1.70 -12.66 -13.54
CA PRO A 46 1.62 -13.34 -14.83
C PRO A 46 0.27 -13.08 -15.50
N GLN A 47 0.28 -12.97 -16.83
CA GLN A 47 -0.94 -12.82 -17.63
C GLN A 47 -1.56 -14.19 -17.94
N ASN A 48 -2.85 -14.21 -18.26
CA ASN A 48 -3.58 -15.41 -18.68
C ASN A 48 -3.59 -16.54 -17.64
N ILE A 49 -3.75 -16.20 -16.36
CA ILE A 49 -3.99 -17.20 -15.32
C ILE A 49 -5.35 -17.89 -15.61
N PRO A 50 -5.41 -19.22 -15.68
CA PRO A 50 -6.66 -19.95 -15.90
C PRO A 50 -7.75 -19.56 -14.88
N GLU A 51 -8.95 -19.22 -15.35
CA GLU A 51 -10.05 -18.77 -14.48
C GLU A 51 -10.60 -19.87 -13.57
N ASP A 52 -10.34 -21.12 -13.92
CA ASP A 52 -10.69 -22.32 -13.15
C ASP A 52 -9.65 -22.70 -12.10
N ALA A 53 -8.56 -21.95 -11.98
CA ALA A 53 -7.51 -22.18 -10.97
C ALA A 53 -8.09 -22.22 -9.55
N VAL A 54 -7.69 -23.26 -8.81
CA VAL A 54 -8.05 -23.48 -7.40
C VAL A 54 -6.94 -23.02 -6.48
N ASN A 55 -5.67 -23.26 -6.85
CA ASN A 55 -4.50 -22.80 -6.10
C ASN A 55 -3.54 -22.04 -6.99
N LEU A 56 -3.13 -20.85 -6.55
CA LEU A 56 -2.18 -19.99 -7.25
C LEU A 56 -0.96 -19.72 -6.36
N TYR A 57 0.19 -20.18 -6.81
CA TYR A 57 1.45 -20.00 -6.11
C TYR A 57 2.34 -18.98 -6.83
N LEU A 58 2.53 -17.82 -6.21
CA LEU A 58 3.38 -16.71 -6.68
C LEU A 58 4.55 -16.44 -5.73
N HIS A 59 4.89 -17.41 -4.86
CA HIS A 59 5.90 -17.25 -3.83
C HIS A 59 7.33 -17.12 -4.37
N HIS A 60 8.24 -16.55 -3.57
CA HIS A 60 9.66 -16.39 -3.94
C HIS A 60 9.88 -15.67 -5.28
N ASN A 61 9.21 -14.53 -5.45
CA ASN A 61 9.33 -13.65 -6.60
C ASN A 61 9.75 -12.22 -6.17
N ASN A 62 9.71 -11.25 -7.09
CA ASN A 62 10.09 -9.85 -6.86
C ASN A 62 8.89 -8.91 -7.05
N LEU A 63 7.67 -9.36 -6.76
CA LEU A 63 6.47 -8.55 -6.87
C LEU A 63 6.50 -7.42 -5.83
N GLN A 64 6.19 -6.20 -6.25
CA GLN A 64 6.23 -5.00 -5.38
C GLN A 64 4.85 -4.45 -5.02
N TYR A 65 3.87 -4.68 -5.88
CA TYR A 65 2.51 -4.18 -5.70
C TYR A 65 1.50 -5.20 -6.20
N VAL A 66 0.32 -5.22 -5.59
CA VAL A 66 -0.84 -5.98 -6.08
C VAL A 66 -1.94 -4.98 -6.46
N PRO A 67 -2.23 -4.79 -7.76
CA PRO A 67 -3.18 -3.80 -8.22
C PRO A 67 -4.63 -4.22 -7.97
N ARG A 68 -5.55 -3.25 -8.01
CA ARG A 68 -6.99 -3.51 -7.92
C ARG A 68 -7.44 -4.49 -9.02
N GLY A 69 -8.27 -5.46 -8.64
CA GLY A 69 -8.80 -6.45 -9.57
C GLY A 69 -7.78 -7.43 -10.13
N ALA A 70 -6.58 -7.51 -9.54
CA ALA A 70 -5.49 -8.42 -9.94
C ALA A 70 -5.94 -9.87 -10.18
N PHE A 71 -6.90 -10.35 -9.38
CA PHE A 71 -7.35 -11.74 -9.41
C PHE A 71 -8.86 -11.87 -9.65
N ARG A 72 -9.51 -10.81 -10.18
CA ARG A 72 -10.98 -10.68 -10.18
C ARG A 72 -11.76 -11.83 -10.83
N ASN A 73 -11.16 -12.50 -11.79
CA ASN A 73 -11.80 -13.58 -12.53
C ASN A 73 -11.58 -14.96 -11.90
N LEU A 74 -10.68 -15.11 -10.92
CA LEU A 74 -10.32 -16.39 -10.31
C LEU A 74 -11.33 -16.78 -9.21
N ARG A 75 -12.61 -16.87 -9.55
CA ARG A 75 -13.71 -17.05 -8.57
C ARG A 75 -13.69 -18.40 -7.87
N ARG A 76 -12.98 -19.39 -8.43
CA ARG A 76 -12.79 -20.72 -7.84
C ARG A 76 -11.56 -20.82 -6.95
N LEU A 77 -10.77 -19.75 -6.85
CA LEU A 77 -9.53 -19.77 -6.11
C LEU A 77 -9.80 -19.96 -4.61
N GLU A 78 -9.17 -20.98 -4.04
CA GLU A 78 -9.23 -21.34 -2.62
C GLU A 78 -7.93 -20.98 -1.92
N GLY A 79 -6.78 -21.11 -2.60
CA GLY A 79 -5.46 -20.79 -2.06
C GLY A 79 -4.67 -19.80 -2.91
N LEU A 80 -4.14 -18.75 -2.28
CA LEU A 80 -3.25 -17.76 -2.91
C LEU A 80 -1.99 -17.56 -2.07
N ALA A 81 -0.83 -17.89 -2.63
CA ALA A 81 0.46 -17.67 -1.97
C ALA A 81 1.29 -16.57 -2.64
N LEU A 82 1.57 -15.51 -1.89
CA LEU A 82 2.42 -14.37 -2.26
C LEU A 82 3.63 -14.24 -1.32
N THR A 83 3.93 -15.27 -0.53
CA THR A 83 5.03 -15.28 0.44
C THR A 83 6.39 -15.05 -0.21
N TYR A 84 7.33 -14.42 0.48
CA TYR A 84 8.69 -14.15 -0.03
C TYR A 84 8.66 -13.35 -1.33
N ASN A 85 7.94 -12.24 -1.32
CA ASN A 85 7.97 -11.23 -2.37
C ASN A 85 8.52 -9.92 -1.79
N ARG A 86 8.30 -8.80 -2.48
CA ARG A 86 8.65 -7.45 -2.02
C ARG A 86 7.42 -6.55 -1.98
N VAL A 87 6.24 -7.14 -1.75
CA VAL A 87 4.98 -6.42 -1.82
C VAL A 87 4.94 -5.41 -0.69
N SER A 88 4.93 -4.12 -1.02
CA SER A 88 4.80 -3.03 -0.05
C SER A 88 3.40 -2.43 -0.03
N GLN A 89 2.61 -2.65 -1.09
CA GLN A 89 1.26 -2.13 -1.21
C GLN A 89 0.32 -3.11 -1.91
N ILE A 90 -0.88 -3.26 -1.36
CA ILE A 90 -2.02 -3.97 -1.96
C ILE A 90 -3.14 -2.96 -2.08
N GLU A 91 -3.63 -2.71 -3.30
CA GLU A 91 -4.71 -1.76 -3.50
C GLU A 91 -6.06 -2.29 -2.98
N PRO A 92 -6.94 -1.43 -2.45
CA PRO A 92 -8.32 -1.81 -2.14
C PRO A 92 -9.02 -2.46 -3.35
N GLY A 93 -9.60 -3.64 -3.14
CA GLY A 93 -10.22 -4.44 -4.19
C GLY A 93 -9.24 -5.28 -5.03
N ALA A 94 -7.98 -5.44 -4.63
CA ALA A 94 -7.03 -6.37 -5.26
C ALA A 94 -7.54 -7.82 -5.29
N PHE A 95 -8.20 -8.25 -4.20
CA PHE A 95 -8.79 -9.58 -4.04
C PHE A 95 -10.30 -9.60 -4.30
N GLU A 96 -10.86 -8.54 -4.92
CA GLU A 96 -12.28 -8.46 -5.25
C GLU A 96 -12.68 -9.62 -6.17
N GLY A 97 -13.74 -10.35 -5.82
CA GLY A 97 -14.25 -11.49 -6.60
C GLY A 97 -13.73 -12.87 -6.16
N LEU A 98 -12.76 -12.93 -5.25
CA LEU A 98 -12.23 -14.18 -4.68
C LEU A 98 -13.11 -14.71 -3.54
N THR A 99 -14.40 -14.93 -3.80
CA THR A 99 -15.39 -15.29 -2.77
C THR A 99 -15.16 -16.67 -2.14
N ASN A 100 -14.42 -17.56 -2.82
CA ASN A 100 -14.09 -18.90 -2.33
C ASN A 100 -12.70 -18.99 -1.68
N LEU A 101 -11.97 -17.88 -1.59
CA LEU A 101 -10.62 -17.90 -1.04
C LEU A 101 -10.65 -18.26 0.44
N GLN A 102 -9.95 -19.33 0.80
CA GLN A 102 -9.83 -19.86 2.15
C GLN A 102 -8.47 -19.54 2.76
N SER A 103 -7.40 -19.58 1.96
CA SER A 103 -6.03 -19.41 2.44
C SER A 103 -5.28 -18.33 1.66
N LEU A 104 -4.84 -17.29 2.36
CA LEU A 104 -4.06 -16.19 1.80
C LEU A 104 -2.73 -16.04 2.53
N TYR A 105 -1.64 -16.23 1.81
CA TYR A 105 -0.29 -16.11 2.35
C TYR A 105 0.43 -14.86 1.86
N LEU A 106 0.70 -13.94 2.78
CA LEU A 106 1.34 -12.65 2.56
C LEU A 106 2.61 -12.46 3.41
N GLY A 107 3.07 -13.51 4.08
CA GLY A 107 4.29 -13.45 4.91
C GLY A 107 5.56 -13.14 4.12
N TYR A 108 6.61 -12.67 4.78
CA TYR A 108 7.88 -12.30 4.13
C TYR A 108 7.69 -11.34 2.93
N ASN A 109 7.03 -10.22 3.20
CA ASN A 109 6.84 -9.09 2.28
C ASN A 109 7.31 -7.78 2.95
N LEU A 110 6.95 -6.63 2.38
CA LEU A 110 7.32 -5.29 2.85
C LEU A 110 6.09 -4.45 3.23
N LEU A 111 5.00 -5.11 3.63
CA LEU A 111 3.76 -4.43 3.99
C LEU A 111 3.98 -3.65 5.28
N THR A 112 3.76 -2.33 5.22
CA THR A 112 3.75 -1.46 6.41
C THR A 112 2.36 -1.27 6.98
N ASN A 113 1.33 -1.43 6.16
CA ASN A 113 -0.07 -1.37 6.56
C ASN A 113 -0.90 -2.22 5.58
N ILE A 114 -2.07 -2.67 6.02
CA ILE A 114 -3.05 -3.35 5.20
C ILE A 114 -4.44 -2.82 5.58
N SER A 115 -5.14 -2.23 4.62
CA SER A 115 -6.50 -1.73 4.84
C SER A 115 -7.51 -2.89 4.90
N ALA A 116 -8.53 -2.77 5.74
CA ALA A 116 -9.65 -3.74 5.80
C ALA A 116 -10.37 -3.87 4.44
N ASP A 117 -10.38 -2.80 3.63
CA ASP A 117 -11.01 -2.79 2.31
C ASP A 117 -10.36 -3.75 1.31
N VAL A 118 -9.10 -4.14 1.55
CA VAL A 118 -8.40 -5.15 0.75
C VAL A 118 -9.08 -6.52 0.87
N PHE A 119 -9.63 -6.84 2.04
CA PHE A 119 -10.27 -8.12 2.35
C PHE A 119 -11.79 -8.09 2.14
N ARG A 120 -12.33 -6.98 1.64
CA ARG A 120 -13.77 -6.84 1.41
C ARG A 120 -14.26 -7.91 0.43
N GLY A 121 -15.23 -8.72 0.88
CA GLY A 121 -15.86 -9.76 0.06
C GLY A 121 -15.19 -11.13 0.15
N LEU A 122 -14.10 -11.29 0.92
CA LEU A 122 -13.48 -12.58 1.22
C LEU A 122 -14.21 -13.30 2.36
N SER A 123 -15.47 -13.67 2.11
CA SER A 123 -16.36 -14.22 3.14
C SER A 123 -15.99 -15.62 3.65
N ASN A 124 -15.19 -16.37 2.89
CA ASN A 124 -14.77 -17.73 3.21
C ASN A 124 -13.30 -17.83 3.65
N LEU A 125 -12.67 -16.69 3.95
CA LEU A 125 -11.26 -16.66 4.31
C LEU A 125 -11.06 -17.22 5.72
N ASP A 126 -10.40 -18.37 5.80
CA ASP A 126 -10.15 -19.11 7.04
C ASP A 126 -8.72 -18.91 7.56
N PHE A 127 -7.75 -18.72 6.66
CA PHE A 127 -6.34 -18.62 6.98
C PHE A 127 -5.70 -17.39 6.33
N LEU A 128 -5.21 -16.48 7.16
CA LEU A 128 -4.42 -15.33 6.75
C LEU A 128 -3.03 -15.40 7.38
N VAL A 129 -2.00 -15.39 6.55
CA VAL A 129 -0.60 -15.46 6.99
C VAL A 129 0.12 -14.14 6.71
N LEU A 130 0.55 -13.45 7.77
CA LEU A 130 1.23 -12.14 7.71
C LEU A 130 2.65 -12.13 8.31
N ASN A 131 3.08 -13.19 8.98
CA ASN A 131 4.37 -13.26 9.67
C ASN A 131 5.59 -13.24 8.73
N GLY A 132 6.78 -13.14 9.34
CA GLY A 132 8.05 -13.23 8.61
C GLY A 132 8.56 -11.89 8.11
N ASN A 133 8.63 -10.87 8.96
CA ASN A 133 9.25 -9.57 8.69
C ASN A 133 8.47 -8.63 7.75
N ASN A 134 7.14 -8.68 7.72
CA ASN A 134 6.38 -7.52 7.25
C ASN A 134 6.58 -6.37 8.25
N PRO A 135 7.07 -5.18 7.82
CA PRO A 135 7.35 -4.06 8.71
C PRO A 135 6.07 -3.28 9.10
N LEU A 136 5.10 -3.96 9.70
CA LEU A 136 3.80 -3.38 10.02
C LEU A 136 3.94 -2.23 11.03
N THR A 137 3.40 -1.07 10.67
CA THR A 137 3.24 0.08 11.55
C THR A 137 1.96 -0.11 12.37
N CYS A 138 2.11 -0.47 13.63
CA CYS A 138 0.99 -0.76 14.53
C CYS A 138 0.39 0.51 15.14
N ASN A 139 -0.29 1.25 14.28
CA ASN A 139 -1.10 2.41 14.62
C ASN A 139 -2.60 2.06 14.53
N CYS A 140 -3.47 3.05 14.67
CA CYS A 140 -4.90 2.80 14.60
C CYS A 140 -5.45 2.33 13.25
N GLU A 141 -4.72 2.44 12.15
CA GLU A 141 -5.16 1.91 10.86
C GLU A 141 -5.19 0.37 10.86
N LEU A 142 -4.41 -0.28 11.74
CA LEU A 142 -4.44 -1.73 11.95
C LEU A 142 -5.42 -2.17 13.04
N LEU A 143 -6.25 -1.27 13.60
CA LEU A 143 -7.24 -1.62 14.63
C LEU A 143 -8.19 -2.73 14.17
N TRP A 144 -8.58 -2.73 12.90
CA TRP A 144 -9.47 -3.75 12.35
C TRP A 144 -8.81 -5.14 12.40
N LEU A 145 -7.52 -5.22 12.04
CA LEU A 145 -6.76 -6.47 12.02
C LEU A 145 -6.55 -6.95 13.46
N ARG A 146 -6.27 -6.03 14.37
CA ARG A 146 -6.12 -6.34 15.78
C ARG A 146 -7.41 -6.93 16.37
N LYS A 147 -8.55 -6.27 16.13
CA LYS A 147 -9.87 -6.77 16.55
C LYS A 147 -10.23 -8.08 15.90
N LEU A 148 -9.88 -8.27 14.62
CA LEU A 148 -10.11 -9.51 13.90
C LEU A 148 -9.40 -10.66 14.62
N VAL A 149 -8.13 -10.50 14.98
CA VAL A 149 -7.37 -11.52 15.74
C VAL A 149 -8.00 -11.78 17.12
N ASP A 150 -8.39 -10.75 17.87
CA ASP A 150 -8.98 -10.91 19.22
C ASP A 150 -10.37 -11.59 19.21
N THR A 151 -11.13 -11.46 18.12
CA THR A 151 -12.49 -12.02 18.00
C THR A 151 -12.53 -13.35 17.25
N ALA A 152 -11.51 -13.61 16.45
CA ALA A 152 -11.40 -14.81 15.65
C ALA A 152 -11.00 -16.00 16.53
N TYR A 153 -11.91 -16.96 16.68
CA TYR A 153 -11.61 -18.34 17.07
C TYR A 153 -10.74 -19.09 16.03
N PHE A 154 -10.27 -18.39 14.99
CA PHE A 154 -9.57 -18.93 13.83
C PHE A 154 -8.11 -19.27 14.13
N SER A 155 -7.55 -20.19 13.36
CA SER A 155 -6.12 -20.51 13.36
C SER A 155 -5.31 -19.40 12.64
N LEU A 156 -5.31 -18.19 13.22
CA LEU A 156 -4.40 -17.10 12.87
C LEU A 156 -3.05 -17.26 13.59
N SER A 157 -2.63 -18.50 13.84
CA SER A 157 -1.38 -18.85 14.55
C SER A 157 -0.13 -18.19 13.95
N SER A 158 -0.19 -17.79 12.68
CA SER A 158 0.86 -17.00 12.04
C SER A 158 0.81 -15.51 12.39
N VAL A 159 -0.36 -14.89 12.54
CA VAL A 159 -0.46 -13.46 12.91
C VAL A 159 0.05 -13.23 14.33
N GLU A 160 -0.08 -14.22 15.22
CA GLU A 160 0.49 -14.20 16.58
C GLU A 160 2.01 -13.97 16.60
N SER A 161 2.72 -14.43 15.57
CA SER A 161 4.19 -14.28 15.42
C SER A 161 4.57 -13.05 14.58
N THR A 162 3.67 -12.09 14.43
CA THR A 162 3.93 -10.84 13.70
C THR A 162 4.34 -9.75 14.69
N TYR A 163 5.36 -8.98 14.32
CA TYR A 163 5.91 -7.90 15.13
C TYR A 163 5.56 -6.56 14.50
N CYS A 164 5.48 -5.55 15.34
CA CYS A 164 5.31 -4.18 14.91
C CYS A 164 6.69 -3.55 14.73
N THR A 165 6.87 -2.76 13.67
CA THR A 165 8.03 -1.86 13.59
C THR A 165 7.67 -0.56 14.29
N GLU A 166 8.38 -0.21 15.36
CA GLU A 166 8.35 1.16 15.87
C GLU A 166 9.27 2.04 15.01
N THR A 167 8.95 3.33 14.96
CA THR A 167 9.59 4.29 14.06
C THR A 167 11.06 4.58 14.42
N ASP A 168 11.57 4.11 15.55
CA ASP A 168 12.98 4.30 15.94
C ASP A 168 13.68 3.09 16.60
N GLU A 169 13.00 2.02 17.02
CA GLU A 169 13.64 0.77 17.49
C GLU A 169 12.79 -0.46 17.09
N MET A 170 13.43 -1.63 16.94
CA MET A 170 12.69 -2.88 16.78
C MET A 170 11.96 -3.17 18.09
N SER A 171 10.66 -2.89 18.13
CA SER A 171 9.79 -3.37 19.20
C SER A 171 9.78 -4.90 19.17
N GLU A 172 10.24 -5.53 20.26
CA GLU A 172 10.15 -6.98 20.45
C GLU A 172 8.71 -7.43 20.79
N ASP A 173 7.76 -6.49 20.89
CA ASP A 173 6.39 -6.81 21.26
C ASP A 173 5.63 -7.41 20.07
N LEU A 174 5.06 -8.58 20.34
CA LEU A 174 4.16 -9.26 19.41
C LEU A 174 2.89 -8.42 19.20
N PHE A 175 2.44 -8.36 17.95
CA PHE A 175 1.23 -7.66 17.52
C PHE A 175 0.01 -7.98 18.39
N VAL A 176 -0.12 -9.24 18.82
CA VAL A 176 -1.24 -9.76 19.61
C VAL A 176 -1.14 -9.46 21.11
N ASN A 177 0.03 -9.08 21.61
CA ASN A 177 0.23 -8.74 23.01
C ASN A 177 0.08 -7.23 23.27
N MET A 178 0.16 -6.40 22.22
CA MET A 178 -0.03 -4.95 22.36
C MET A 178 -1.44 -4.59 22.84
N PRO A 179 -1.62 -3.59 23.70
CA PRO A 179 -2.96 -3.19 24.13
C PRO A 179 -3.74 -2.52 22.99
N LEU A 180 -5.07 -2.71 22.95
CA LEU A 180 -5.95 -2.08 21.96
C LEU A 180 -5.85 -0.54 21.92
N THR A 181 -5.40 0.08 23.00
CA THR A 181 -5.15 1.53 23.09
C THR A 181 -4.04 2.01 22.15
N ASN A 182 -3.08 1.16 21.79
CA ASN A 182 -2.05 1.48 20.79
C ASN A 182 -2.63 1.58 19.37
N PHE A 183 -3.80 0.97 19.15
CA PHE A 183 -4.53 1.01 17.89
C PHE A 183 -5.70 2.01 17.92
N THR A 184 -5.72 2.95 18.86
CA THR A 184 -6.79 3.96 18.96
C THR A 184 -6.34 5.27 18.31
N CYS A 185 -7.09 5.73 17.30
CA CYS A 185 -6.73 6.93 16.54
C CYS A 185 -6.69 8.15 17.44
N LYS A 186 -5.66 8.96 17.25
CA LYS A 186 -5.48 10.23 17.95
C LYS A 186 -5.59 11.36 16.93
N PRO A 187 -6.50 12.32 17.15
CA PRO A 187 -6.64 13.45 16.24
C PRO A 187 -5.31 14.22 16.13
N PRO A 188 -5.07 14.92 15.02
CA PRO A 188 -3.81 15.59 14.82
C PRO A 188 -3.74 16.80 15.76
N LYS A 189 -2.57 17.04 16.34
CA LYS A 189 -2.32 18.13 17.27
C LYS A 189 -0.99 18.80 16.92
N ILE A 190 -1.00 20.13 16.80
CA ILE A 190 0.23 20.90 16.67
C ILE A 190 0.94 20.93 18.03
N LEU A 191 2.17 20.41 18.07
CA LEU A 191 3.05 20.44 19.24
C LEU A 191 3.77 21.78 19.35
N SER A 192 4.36 22.23 18.25
CA SER A 192 5.13 23.48 18.19
C SER A 192 5.09 24.07 16.78
N HIS A 193 5.20 25.40 16.67
CA HIS A 193 5.36 26.04 15.35
C HIS A 193 6.06 27.40 15.49
N THR A 194 6.61 27.89 14.39
CA THR A 194 7.13 29.25 14.31
C THR A 194 5.97 30.25 14.24
N VAL A 195 5.73 31.02 15.30
CA VAL A 195 4.63 32.01 15.31
C VAL A 195 4.96 33.21 14.41
N ARG A 196 6.19 33.72 14.53
CA ARG A 196 6.70 34.86 13.76
C ARG A 196 8.17 34.65 13.44
N LEU A 197 8.57 35.04 12.22
CA LEU A 197 9.96 35.06 11.77
C LEU A 197 10.23 36.39 11.05
N ASP A 198 11.16 37.17 11.57
CA ASP A 198 11.64 38.41 10.95
C ASP A 198 13.07 38.17 10.42
N ILE A 199 13.30 38.42 9.13
CA ILE A 199 14.58 38.19 8.44
C ILE A 199 14.88 39.27 7.40
N MET A 200 16.12 39.37 6.96
CA MET A 200 16.51 40.30 5.89
C MET A 200 16.31 39.67 4.51
N GLU A 201 16.10 40.51 3.51
CA GLU A 201 16.09 40.08 2.11
C GLU A 201 17.41 39.35 1.75
N GLY A 202 17.28 38.20 1.11
CA GLY A 202 18.39 37.30 0.77
C GLY A 202 18.63 36.18 1.78
N ASP A 203 18.12 36.30 3.01
CA ASP A 203 18.27 35.28 4.06
C ASP A 203 17.47 34.01 3.76
N ARG A 204 17.83 32.92 4.42
CA ARG A 204 17.10 31.65 4.38
C ARG A 204 16.02 31.64 5.46
N ALA A 205 14.74 31.58 5.07
CA ALA A 205 13.63 31.40 6.00
C ALA A 205 13.40 29.92 6.31
N ALA A 206 13.05 29.60 7.56
CA ALA A 206 12.66 28.26 8.00
C ALA A 206 11.49 28.36 8.98
N LEU A 207 10.27 28.08 8.51
CA LEU A 207 9.07 28.05 9.35
C LEU A 207 8.82 26.60 9.77
N ARG A 208 8.92 26.33 11.07
CA ARG A 208 8.70 24.98 11.64
C ARG A 208 7.24 24.78 12.00
N CYS A 209 6.77 23.55 11.85
CA CYS A 209 5.46 23.12 12.33
C CYS A 209 5.53 21.64 12.71
N GLU A 210 5.61 21.34 13.99
CA GLU A 210 5.65 19.98 14.51
C GLU A 210 4.24 19.58 14.92
N ALA A 211 3.78 18.44 14.40
CA ALA A 211 2.48 17.89 14.70
C ALA A 211 2.63 16.44 15.14
N THR A 212 1.71 15.99 15.98
CA THR A 212 1.58 14.60 16.42
C THR A 212 0.14 14.13 16.19
N GLY A 213 -0.07 12.84 16.17
CA GLY A 213 -1.36 12.21 15.94
C GLY A 213 -1.14 10.73 15.71
N ASP A 214 -2.23 9.98 15.62
CA ASP A 214 -2.17 8.57 15.21
C ASP A 214 -3.27 8.30 14.17
N PRO A 215 -2.90 7.98 12.91
CA PRO A 215 -1.53 7.88 12.36
C PRO A 215 -0.76 9.20 12.38
N ASP A 216 0.55 9.14 12.13
CA ASP A 216 1.37 10.35 12.05
C ASP A 216 0.80 11.33 11.01
N PRO A 217 0.57 12.60 11.39
CA PRO A 217 -0.07 13.56 10.51
C PRO A 217 0.84 14.02 9.39
N VAL A 218 0.30 14.07 8.18
CA VAL A 218 0.97 14.67 7.04
C VAL A 218 0.90 16.19 7.17
N VAL A 219 2.06 16.84 7.17
CA VAL A 219 2.17 18.30 7.23
C VAL A 219 2.28 18.88 5.83
N MET A 220 1.51 19.91 5.56
CA MET A 220 1.59 20.74 4.36
C MET A 220 1.47 22.22 4.72
N TRP A 221 1.91 23.09 3.82
CA TRP A 221 1.88 24.55 4.02
C TRP A 221 1.09 25.25 2.93
N ARG A 222 0.35 26.28 3.28
CA ARG A 222 -0.27 27.22 2.35
C ARG A 222 0.45 28.56 2.39
N THR A 223 0.88 29.06 1.23
CA THR A 223 1.54 30.37 1.11
C THR A 223 0.53 31.51 1.29
N PRO A 224 1.00 32.76 1.54
CA PRO A 224 0.12 33.94 1.57
C PRO A 224 -0.67 34.15 0.27
N HIS A 225 -0.15 33.65 -0.86
CA HIS A 225 -0.76 33.75 -2.19
C HIS A 225 -1.74 32.61 -2.49
N GLY A 226 -1.89 31.64 -1.58
CA GLY A 226 -2.84 30.52 -1.68
C GLY A 226 -2.27 29.22 -2.23
N ASP A 227 -0.98 29.17 -2.57
CA ASP A 227 -0.35 27.95 -3.10
C ASP A 227 -0.11 26.92 -2.00
N TYR A 228 -0.23 25.63 -2.34
CA TYR A 228 0.04 24.52 -1.42
C TYR A 228 1.42 23.91 -1.67
N ILE A 229 2.21 23.78 -0.61
CA ILE A 229 3.49 23.07 -0.56
C ILE A 229 3.30 21.77 0.19
N THR A 230 3.48 20.64 -0.50
CA THR A 230 3.36 19.29 0.05
C THR A 230 4.73 18.60 0.06
N PRO A 231 4.90 17.44 0.73
CA PRO A 231 6.15 16.69 0.69
C PRO A 231 6.59 16.28 -0.73
N GLN A 232 5.63 16.14 -1.65
CA GLN A 232 5.86 15.73 -3.04
C GLN A 232 5.98 16.92 -4.01
N SER A 233 5.67 18.15 -3.59
CA SER A 233 5.70 19.35 -4.44
C SER A 233 6.70 20.39 -3.94
N SER A 234 7.25 21.18 -4.87
CA SER A 234 8.07 22.34 -4.52
C SER A 234 7.80 23.49 -5.48
N LEU A 235 7.79 24.71 -4.95
CA LEU A 235 7.79 25.92 -5.75
C LEU A 235 9.24 26.40 -5.91
N LYS A 236 9.51 27.19 -6.96
CA LYS A 236 10.86 27.69 -7.24
C LYS A 236 11.42 28.46 -6.03
N GLY A 237 12.36 27.85 -5.31
CA GLY A 237 13.01 28.44 -4.14
C GLY A 237 12.33 28.13 -2.79
N ILE A 238 11.18 27.47 -2.78
CA ILE A 238 10.43 27.08 -1.57
C ILE A 238 10.24 25.56 -1.56
N LYS A 239 10.65 24.91 -0.48
CA LYS A 239 10.49 23.46 -0.32
C LYS A 239 10.05 23.10 1.08
N LEU A 240 9.40 21.95 1.21
CA LEU A 240 9.18 21.31 2.49
C LEU A 240 10.34 20.35 2.79
N LYS A 241 10.90 20.39 3.99
CA LYS A 241 11.79 19.35 4.50
C LYS A 241 11.20 18.84 5.80
N GLU A 242 10.83 17.56 5.82
CA GLU A 242 10.04 16.96 6.91
C GLU A 242 8.76 17.79 7.11
N SER A 243 8.66 18.56 8.19
CA SER A 243 7.54 19.45 8.48
C SER A 243 7.88 20.94 8.40
N THR A 244 9.13 21.28 8.05
CA THR A 244 9.64 22.66 8.02
C THR A 244 9.60 23.25 6.60
N LEU A 245 8.91 24.37 6.44
CA LEU A 245 8.91 25.14 5.20
C LEU A 245 10.21 25.94 5.09
N ILE A 246 10.95 25.72 4.00
CA ILE A 246 12.23 26.37 3.75
C ILE A 246 12.14 27.25 2.51
N ILE A 247 12.39 28.54 2.68
CA ILE A 247 12.59 29.51 1.60
C ILE A 247 14.09 29.74 1.47
N ARG A 248 14.69 29.37 0.33
CA ARG A 248 16.15 29.37 0.17
C ARG A 248 16.77 30.77 0.18
N ARG A 249 16.08 31.73 -0.41
CA ARG A 249 16.43 33.17 -0.45
C ARG A 249 15.13 33.97 -0.39
N ALA A 250 14.88 34.58 0.74
CA ALA A 250 13.68 35.37 0.98
C ALA A 250 13.71 36.69 0.22
N ARG A 251 12.56 37.12 -0.28
CA ARG A 251 12.32 38.40 -0.97
C ARG A 251 11.18 39.13 -0.29
N LEU A 252 11.09 40.44 -0.48
CA LEU A 252 10.01 41.25 0.10
C LEU A 252 8.59 40.69 -0.18
N PRO A 253 8.24 40.20 -1.39
CA PRO A 253 6.91 39.63 -1.68
C PRO A 253 6.63 38.26 -1.03
N ASP A 254 7.64 37.63 -0.42
CA ASP A 254 7.46 36.38 0.30
C ASP A 254 6.88 36.64 1.71
N SER A 255 6.81 37.90 2.18
CA SER A 255 6.21 38.27 3.46
C SER A 255 4.71 37.97 3.51
N GLY A 256 4.21 37.57 4.68
CA GLY A 256 2.79 37.34 4.92
C GLY A 256 2.52 36.16 5.85
N TYR A 257 1.24 35.77 5.91
CA TYR A 257 0.76 34.66 6.73
C TYR A 257 0.85 33.33 5.97
N TYR A 258 1.72 32.45 6.44
CA TYR A 258 1.79 31.07 6.00
C TYR A 258 0.90 30.23 6.91
N THR A 259 0.11 29.32 6.35
CA THR A 259 -0.71 28.40 7.14
C THR A 259 -0.07 27.02 7.14
N CYS A 260 0.31 26.52 8.31
CA CYS A 260 0.63 25.11 8.46
C CYS A 260 -0.68 24.32 8.64
N ILE A 261 -0.81 23.20 7.93
CA ILE A 261 -1.94 22.29 7.98
C ILE A 261 -1.37 20.90 8.27
N ALA A 262 -1.75 20.30 9.39
CA ALA A 262 -1.39 18.94 9.75
C ALA A 262 -2.66 18.08 9.77
N GLY A 263 -2.64 16.94 9.08
CA GLY A 263 -3.82 16.10 8.95
C GLY A 263 -3.54 14.61 9.03
N ASN A 264 -4.42 13.88 9.72
CA ASN A 264 -4.49 12.43 9.76
C ASN A 264 -5.96 11.98 9.76
N SER A 265 -6.26 10.76 9.30
CA SER A 265 -7.59 10.13 9.42
C SER A 265 -8.79 11.01 9.00
N GLY A 266 -8.62 11.86 8.00
CA GLY A 266 -9.65 12.78 7.49
C GLY A 266 -9.91 14.04 8.34
N GLN A 267 -9.11 14.30 9.37
CA GLN A 267 -9.15 15.50 10.20
C GLN A 267 -7.92 16.37 9.96
N ASN A 268 -8.09 17.69 10.04
CA ASN A 268 -7.01 18.66 9.87
C ASN A 268 -7.00 19.65 11.05
N VAL A 269 -5.79 20.01 11.50
CA VAL A 269 -5.55 21.15 12.39
C VAL A 269 -4.63 22.14 11.72
N THR A 270 -4.83 23.43 12.00
CA THR A 270 -4.10 24.51 11.32
C THR A 270 -3.59 25.57 12.28
N VAL A 271 -2.41 26.10 12.00
CA VAL A 271 -1.82 27.26 12.69
C VAL A 271 -1.21 28.23 11.68
N TRP A 272 -1.08 29.49 12.07
CA TRP A 272 -0.51 30.53 11.23
C TRP A 272 0.89 30.92 11.69
N SER A 273 1.77 31.15 10.72
CA SER A 273 3.13 31.68 10.91
C SER A 273 3.28 32.95 10.10
N TYR A 274 3.67 34.06 10.74
CA TYR A 274 3.94 35.31 10.05
C TYR A 274 5.41 35.42 9.66
N LEU A 275 5.69 35.57 8.36
CA LEU A 275 7.02 35.88 7.85
C LEU A 275 7.08 37.36 7.50
N ASN A 276 8.10 38.03 8.01
CA ASN A 276 8.41 39.42 7.70
C ASN A 276 9.80 39.50 7.07
N VAL A 277 9.89 40.01 5.85
CA VAL A 277 11.15 40.22 5.13
C VAL A 277 11.39 41.71 4.99
N THR A 278 12.53 42.18 5.50
CA THR A 278 12.93 43.60 5.46
C THR A 278 14.17 43.80 4.60
N SER A 279 14.30 44.96 3.97
CA SER A 279 15.51 45.36 3.22
C SER A 279 16.41 46.28 4.06
N TRP A 280 17.70 46.34 3.77
CA TRP A 280 18.61 47.30 4.40
C TRP A 280 18.21 48.74 4.00
N GLY A 281 17.71 49.53 4.95
CA GLY A 281 17.52 50.98 4.74
C GLY A 281 16.16 51.60 5.13
N ASN A 282 15.27 50.89 5.84
CA ASN A 282 14.06 51.47 6.44
C ASN A 282 14.01 51.21 7.94
#